data_AF-A0A386C768-F1
#
_entry.id   AF-A0A386C768-F1
#
_cell.length_a   1.000
_cell.length_b   1.000
_cell.length_c   1.000
_cell.angle_alpha   90.00
_cell.angle_beta   90.00
_cell.angle_gamma   90.00
#
_symmetry.space_group_name_H-M   'P 1'
#
loop_
_entity.id
_entity.type
_entity.pdbx_description
1 polymer ?
#
loop_
_entity_poly.entity_id
_entity_poly.type
_entity_poly.pdbx_seq_one_letter_code
_entity_poly.pdbx_strand_id
1 'polypeptide(L)'
;MRGQPTSNPVAKTFYSFAKARPSNDLEALAACILGPQPDPDPARLASITNPVLVVVGDKDDIVSEVDRLVESIPTSRLVRIAGRDHMSAVPAGDFKKAALDFLEEN
;
A
#
# COMPACT_ATOMS: atom_id res chain seq x y z
N MET A 1 -3.10 -15.37 16.76
CA MET A 1 -4.36 -14.60 16.59
C MET A 1 -5.09 -15.16 15.37
N ARG A 2 -6.34 -15.61 15.51
CA ARG A 2 -7.14 -16.28 14.44
C ARG A 2 -8.39 -15.44 14.10
N GLY A 3 -8.23 -14.31 13.41
CA GLY A 3 -9.37 -13.46 13.01
C GLY A 3 -10.18 -12.83 14.16
N GLN A 4 -9.58 -12.67 15.33
CA GLN A 4 -10.23 -12.10 16.53
C GLN A 4 -10.05 -10.58 16.62
N PRO A 5 -10.91 -9.86 17.37
CA PRO A 5 -10.72 -8.44 17.65
C PRO A 5 -9.35 -8.14 18.29
N THR A 6 -8.83 -6.94 18.05
CA THR A 6 -7.49 -6.50 18.48
C THR A 6 -7.54 -5.13 19.16
N SER A 7 -6.62 -4.90 20.10
CA SER A 7 -6.42 -3.61 20.79
C SER A 7 -5.41 -2.70 20.10
N ASN A 8 -4.60 -3.21 19.15
CA ASN A 8 -3.70 -2.38 18.36
C ASN A 8 -4.53 -1.46 17.45
N PRO A 9 -4.36 -0.12 17.51
CA PRO A 9 -5.19 0.83 16.77
C PRO A 9 -5.19 0.61 15.25
N VAL A 10 -4.01 0.38 14.66
CA VAL A 10 -3.83 0.15 13.22
C VAL A 10 -4.51 -1.15 12.83
N ALA A 11 -4.22 -2.25 13.54
CA ALA A 11 -4.81 -3.55 13.25
C ALA A 11 -6.34 -3.55 13.43
N LYS A 12 -6.89 -2.72 14.33
CA LYS A 12 -8.33 -2.56 14.55
C LYS A 12 -9.03 -1.96 13.32
N THR A 13 -8.39 -1.02 12.61
CA THR A 13 -8.90 -0.46 11.35
C THR A 13 -9.04 -1.55 10.29
N PHE A 14 -7.99 -2.36 10.07
CA PHE A 14 -8.04 -3.48 9.12
C PHE A 14 -9.03 -4.57 9.51
N TYR A 15 -9.09 -4.93 10.79
CA TYR A 15 -10.07 -5.88 11.30
C TYR A 15 -11.50 -5.41 11.01
N SER A 16 -11.79 -4.14 11.29
CA SER A 16 -13.13 -3.57 11.09
C SER A 16 -13.49 -3.51 9.60
N PHE A 17 -12.53 -3.15 8.74
CA PHE A 17 -12.67 -3.18 7.29
C PHE A 17 -12.96 -4.60 6.76
N ALA A 18 -12.18 -5.59 7.20
CA ALA A 18 -12.36 -6.98 6.81
C ALA A 18 -13.71 -7.54 7.28
N LYS A 19 -14.09 -7.26 8.52
CA LYS A 19 -15.36 -7.70 9.13
C LYS A 19 -16.60 -7.08 8.47
N ALA A 20 -16.48 -5.86 7.93
CA ALA A 20 -17.59 -5.17 7.27
C ALA A 20 -18.07 -5.85 5.98
N ARG A 21 -17.34 -6.84 5.46
CA ARG A 21 -17.72 -7.65 4.30
C ARG A 21 -18.15 -9.04 4.76
N PRO A 22 -19.46 -9.37 4.75
CA PRO A 22 -19.94 -10.67 5.26
C PRO A 22 -19.37 -11.89 4.54
N SER A 23 -18.90 -11.73 3.31
CA SER A 23 -18.28 -12.79 2.51
C SER A 23 -16.83 -13.08 2.88
N ASN A 24 -16.20 -12.28 3.74
CA ASN A 24 -14.81 -12.48 4.13
C ASN A 24 -14.68 -13.58 5.19
N ASP A 25 -13.76 -14.50 4.95
CA ASP A 25 -13.27 -15.43 5.98
C ASP A 25 -12.14 -14.76 6.78
N LEU A 26 -12.45 -14.33 8.00
CA LEU A 26 -11.49 -13.61 8.86
C LEU A 26 -10.34 -14.50 9.34
N GLU A 27 -10.54 -15.81 9.44
CA GLU A 27 -9.47 -16.74 9.83
C GLU A 27 -8.51 -16.94 8.66
N ALA A 28 -9.03 -17.16 7.45
CA ALA A 28 -8.23 -17.25 6.23
C ALA A 28 -7.43 -15.96 5.97
N LEU A 29 -8.05 -14.78 6.11
CA LEU A 29 -7.37 -13.50 5.96
C LEU A 29 -6.25 -13.31 7.00
N ALA A 30 -6.48 -13.70 8.25
CA ALA A 30 -5.45 -13.66 9.28
C ALA A 30 -4.28 -14.61 8.96
N ALA A 31 -4.57 -15.81 8.43
CA ALA A 31 -3.54 -16.75 7.99
C ALA A 31 -2.67 -16.19 6.86
N CYS A 32 -3.27 -15.48 5.88
CA CYS A 32 -2.54 -14.82 4.81
C CYS A 32 -1.58 -13.73 5.34
N ILE A 33 -2.04 -12.91 6.29
CA ILE A 33 -1.23 -11.84 6.89
C ILE A 33 -0.06 -12.41 7.72
N LEU A 34 -0.28 -13.55 8.39
CA LEU A 34 0.74 -14.23 9.18
C LEU A 34 1.73 -15.05 8.33
N GLY A 35 1.46 -15.17 7.02
CA GLY A 35 2.35 -15.84 6.10
C GLY A 35 3.71 -15.13 5.97
N PRO A 36 4.74 -15.81 5.42
CA PRO A 36 6.03 -15.19 5.18
C PRO A 36 5.92 -13.95 4.29
N GLN A 37 6.51 -12.85 4.74
CA GLN A 37 6.63 -11.60 3.97
C GLN A 37 8.13 -11.26 3.83
N PRO A 38 8.84 -11.88 2.88
CA PRO A 38 10.26 -11.58 2.67
C PRO A 38 10.44 -10.17 2.13
N ASP A 39 11.55 -9.54 2.51
CA ASP A 39 11.93 -8.25 1.95
C ASP A 39 12.14 -8.36 0.43
N PRO A 40 11.83 -7.29 -0.34
CA PRO A 40 12.15 -7.24 -1.75
C PRO A 40 13.66 -7.37 -1.99
N ASP A 41 14.03 -8.16 -3.00
CA ASP A 41 15.42 -8.23 -3.46
C ASP A 41 15.81 -6.91 -4.15
N PRO A 42 16.81 -6.17 -3.63
CA PRO A 42 17.25 -4.91 -4.22
C PRO A 42 17.72 -5.04 -5.66
N ALA A 43 18.36 -6.17 -6.03
CA ALA A 43 18.82 -6.39 -7.39
C ALA A 43 17.64 -6.54 -8.37
N ARG A 44 16.52 -7.13 -7.90
CA ARG A 44 15.29 -7.22 -8.70
C ARG A 44 14.62 -5.87 -8.87
N LEU A 45 14.53 -5.06 -7.82
CA LEU A 45 13.99 -3.71 -7.91
C LEU A 45 14.80 -2.84 -8.88
N ALA A 46 16.13 -2.90 -8.81
CA ALA A 46 17.03 -2.16 -9.70
C ALA A 46 16.94 -2.63 -11.16
N SER A 47 16.49 -3.86 -11.41
CA SER A 47 16.34 -4.42 -12.76
C SER A 47 15.05 -3.99 -13.47
N ILE A 48 14.13 -3.29 -12.80
CA ILE A 48 12.89 -2.79 -13.41
C ILE A 48 13.21 -1.64 -14.37
N THR A 49 12.86 -1.81 -15.64
CA THR A 49 13.10 -0.83 -16.71
C THR A 49 11.84 -0.11 -17.20
N ASN A 50 10.65 -0.62 -16.89
CA ASN A 50 9.40 0.05 -17.20
C ASN A 50 9.25 1.31 -16.32
N PRO A 51 8.65 2.41 -16.82
CA PRO A 51 8.26 3.53 -15.96
C PRO A 51 7.37 3.04 -14.80
N VAL A 52 7.60 3.55 -13.60
CA VAL A 52 6.81 3.21 -12.40
C VAL A 52 6.32 4.47 -11.70
N LEU A 53 5.03 4.54 -11.41
CA LEU A 53 4.47 5.54 -10.52
C LEU A 53 4.20 4.91 -9.15
N VAL A 54 4.81 5.48 -8.11
CA VAL A 54 4.52 5.17 -6.70
C VAL A 54 3.63 6.29 -6.15
N VAL A 55 2.47 5.94 -5.59
CA VAL A 55 1.53 6.90 -5.00
C VAL A 55 1.21 6.51 -3.57
N VAL A 56 1.37 7.45 -2.64
CA VAL A 56 1.07 7.26 -1.21
C VAL A 56 0.30 8.44 -0.64
N GLY A 57 -0.36 8.23 0.49
CA GLY A 57 -0.85 9.34 1.32
C GLY A 57 0.29 9.95 2.15
N ASP A 58 0.28 11.27 2.36
CA ASP A 58 1.28 11.95 3.19
C ASP A 58 1.09 11.76 4.71
N LYS A 59 -0.05 11.19 5.13
CA LYS A 59 -0.40 10.80 6.50
C LYS A 59 -0.57 9.28 6.64
N ASP A 60 0.10 8.51 5.78
CA ASP A 60 0.10 7.05 5.91
C ASP A 60 1.09 6.63 7.02
N ASP A 61 0.56 6.36 8.22
CA ASP A 61 1.34 5.92 9.38
C ASP A 61 1.82 4.46 9.29
N ILE A 62 1.47 3.74 8.23
CA ILE A 62 1.84 2.32 8.03
C ILE A 62 3.05 2.21 7.11
N VAL A 63 3.16 3.09 6.11
CA VAL A 63 4.27 3.11 5.16
C VAL A 63 5.39 4.01 5.69
N SER A 64 6.53 3.42 6.05
CA SER A 64 7.68 4.16 6.61
C SER A 64 8.84 4.39 5.64
N GLU A 65 8.98 3.60 4.58
CA GLU A 65 10.19 3.59 3.72
C GLU A 65 9.90 3.81 2.22
N VAL A 66 8.90 4.64 1.90
CA VAL A 66 8.52 4.88 0.49
C VAL A 66 9.66 5.49 -0.33
N ASP A 67 10.46 6.39 0.23
CA ASP A 67 11.59 7.00 -0.48
C ASP A 67 12.64 5.94 -0.83
N ARG A 68 12.92 5.01 0.08
CA ARG A 68 13.85 3.90 -0.16
C ARG A 68 13.39 2.98 -1.29
N LEU A 69 12.09 2.71 -1.38
CA LEU A 69 11.52 1.94 -2.49
C LEU A 69 11.73 2.65 -3.83
N VAL A 70 11.48 3.97 -3.86
CA VAL A 70 11.61 4.79 -5.08
C VAL A 70 13.07 4.90 -5.51
N GLU A 71 13.99 5.13 -4.57
CA GLU A 71 15.44 5.11 -4.83
C GLU A 71 15.94 3.75 -5.35
N SER A 72 15.25 2.66 -5.01
CA SER A 72 15.60 1.31 -5.46
C SER A 72 15.12 0.98 -6.87
N ILE A 73 14.24 1.80 -7.47
CA ILE A 73 13.69 1.59 -8.82
C ILE A 73 14.06 2.80 -9.70
N PRO A 74 15.05 2.68 -10.60
CA PRO A 74 15.61 3.83 -11.34
C PRO A 74 14.60 4.63 -12.17
N THR A 75 13.54 3.96 -12.63
CA THR A 75 12.49 4.52 -13.49
C THR A 75 11.25 4.97 -12.72
N SER A 76 11.33 4.98 -11.39
CA SER A 76 10.19 5.32 -10.56
C SER A 76 10.09 6.80 -10.23
N ARG A 77 8.85 7.27 -10.04
CA ARG A 77 8.55 8.59 -9.48
C ARG A 77 7.53 8.49 -8.35
N LEU A 78 7.62 9.41 -7.40
CA LEU A 78 6.79 9.43 -6.20
C LEU A 78 5.77 10.57 -6.24
N VAL A 79 4.51 10.26 -5.96
CA VAL A 79 3.45 11.23 -5.66
C VAL A 79 2.95 11.00 -4.24
N ARG A 80 2.94 12.08 -3.44
CA ARG A 80 2.32 12.11 -2.11
C ARG A 80 1.02 12.88 -2.19
N ILE A 81 -0.10 12.24 -1.85
CA ILE A 81 -1.42 12.87 -1.85
C ILE A 81 -1.64 13.54 -0.49
N ALA A 82 -1.80 14.86 -0.52
CA ALA A 82 -1.94 15.67 0.69
C ALA A 82 -3.21 15.32 1.49
N GLY A 83 -3.05 15.20 2.81
CA GLY A 83 -4.13 14.90 3.74
C GLY A 83 -4.68 13.48 3.65
N ARG A 84 -3.98 12.55 2.99
CA ARG A 84 -4.44 11.16 2.83
C ARG A 84 -3.61 10.18 3.64
N ASP A 85 -4.27 9.15 4.12
CA ASP A 85 -3.70 8.02 4.84
C ASP A 85 -3.79 6.74 4.00
N HIS A 86 -3.36 5.62 4.60
CA HIS A 86 -3.38 4.30 3.98
C HIS A 86 -4.72 3.90 3.35
N MET A 87 -5.83 4.25 4.02
CA MET A 87 -7.17 3.83 3.62
C MET A 87 -7.82 4.80 2.62
N SER A 88 -7.38 6.06 2.63
CA SER A 88 -8.00 7.14 1.86
C SER A 88 -7.22 7.57 0.62
N ALA A 89 -5.96 7.16 0.47
CA ALA A 89 -5.15 7.49 -0.71
C ALA A 89 -5.72 6.88 -2.00
N VAL A 90 -5.94 5.56 -2.04
CA VAL A 90 -6.44 4.83 -3.23
C VAL A 90 -7.80 5.35 -3.74
N PRO A 91 -8.84 5.58 -2.90
CA PRO A 91 -10.11 6.10 -3.39
C PRO A 91 -10.08 7.60 -3.73
N ALA A 92 -9.01 8.34 -3.42
CA ALA A 92 -8.94 9.78 -3.68
C ALA A 92 -9.00 10.11 -5.18
N GLY A 93 -9.61 11.25 -5.51
CA GLY A 93 -9.59 11.77 -6.88
C GLY A 93 -8.17 12.04 -7.37
N ASP A 94 -7.30 12.54 -6.49
CA ASP A 94 -5.91 12.85 -6.81
C ASP A 94 -5.09 11.60 -7.18
N PHE A 95 -5.42 10.43 -6.62
CA PHE A 95 -4.82 9.17 -7.05
C PHE A 95 -5.14 8.87 -8.51
N LYS A 96 -6.41 8.99 -8.89
CA LYS A 96 -6.87 8.78 -10.27
C LYS A 96 -6.25 9.79 -11.21
N LYS A 97 -6.14 11.05 -10.79
CA LYS A 97 -5.48 12.09 -11.57
C LYS A 97 -4.01 11.73 -11.81
N ALA A 98 -3.26 11.40 -10.76
CA ALA A 98 -1.85 11.04 -10.87
C ALA A 98 -1.64 9.82 -11.78
N ALA A 99 -2.53 8.82 -11.69
CA ALA A 99 -2.49 7.65 -12.56
C ALA A 99 -2.78 7.99 -14.03
N LEU A 100 -3.76 8.85 -14.32
CA LEU A 100 -4.06 9.28 -15.67
C LEU A 100 -2.93 10.12 -16.27
N ASP A 101 -2.43 11.12 -15.53
CA ASP A 101 -1.29 11.94 -15.97
C ASP A 101 -0.09 11.05 -16.34
N PHE A 102 0.21 10.03 -15.53
CA PHE A 102 1.29 9.07 -15.80
C PHE A 102 1.09 8.22 -17.05
N LEU A 103 -0.15 7.83 -17.33
CA LEU A 103 -0.46 7.04 -18.52
C LEU A 103 -0.45 7.89 -19.80
N GLU A 104 -0.69 9.20 -19.70
CA GLU A 104 -0.62 10.14 -20.84
C GLU A 104 0.81 10.57 -21.19
N GLU A 105 1.77 10.42 -20.27
CA GLU A 105 3.19 10.75 -20.48
C GLU A 105 3.93 9.76 -21.41
N ASN A 106 3.29 8.66 -21.83
CA ASN A 106 3.89 7.58 -22.63
C ASN A 106 3.27 7.45 -24.03
#